data_AF-A0A9X1DFH6-F1
#
_entry.id   AF-A0A9X1DFH6-F1
#
_cell.length_a   1.000
_cell.length_b   1.000
_cell.length_c   1.000
_cell.angle_alpha   90.00
_cell.angle_beta   90.00
_cell.angle_gamma   90.00
#
_symmetry.space_group_name_H-M   'P 1'
#
loop_
_entity.id
_entity.type
_entity.pdbx_description
1 polymer ?
#
loop_
_entity_poly.entity_id
_entity_poly.type
_entity_poly.pdbx_seq_one_letter_code
_entity_poly.pdbx_strand_id
1 'polypeptide(L)'
;MADDDHLDARIAAMRALRCSVPNGRRHIRLVRKLLALQAVDARNAGASLREIAENLLGRGEWPGDGEHRKSNVRRLLDSGEDMLRAGPRAILAGK
;
A
#
# COMPACT_ATOMS: atom_id res chain seq x y z
N MET A 1 -32.50 4.87 -22.84
CA MET A 1 -32.66 5.46 -21.49
C MET A 1 -31.83 4.72 -20.44
N ALA A 2 -31.94 3.40 -20.26
CA ALA A 2 -31.11 2.68 -19.26
C ALA A 2 -29.57 2.71 -19.52
N ASP A 3 -29.15 2.91 -20.77
CA ASP A 3 -27.73 2.91 -21.16
C ASP A 3 -27.03 4.24 -20.82
N ASP A 4 -27.75 5.37 -20.92
CA ASP A 4 -27.25 6.69 -20.52
C ASP A 4 -27.05 6.78 -19.00
N ASP A 5 -27.99 6.25 -18.22
CA ASP A 5 -27.88 6.22 -16.75
C ASP A 5 -26.65 5.40 -16.29
N HIS A 6 -26.33 4.32 -17.01
CA HIS A 6 -25.15 3.50 -16.75
C HIS A 6 -23.85 4.23 -17.11
N LEU A 7 -23.82 4.91 -18.26
CA LEU A 7 -22.68 5.71 -18.68
C LEU A 7 -22.43 6.88 -17.73
N ASP A 8 -23.48 7.57 -17.30
CA ASP A 8 -23.40 8.67 -16.34
C ASP A 8 -22.91 8.18 -14.98
N ALA A 9 -23.39 7.03 -14.51
CA ALA A 9 -22.87 6.40 -13.29
C ALA A 9 -21.37 6.07 -13.39
N ARG A 10 -20.91 5.58 -14.55
CA ARG A 10 -19.48 5.29 -14.79
C ARG A 10 -18.63 6.56 -14.86
N ILE A 11 -19.11 7.59 -15.53
CA ILE A 11 -18.42 8.89 -15.63
C ILE A 11 -18.35 9.54 -14.24
N ALA A 12 -19.44 9.49 -13.47
CA ALA A 12 -19.47 9.96 -12.08
C ALA A 12 -18.48 9.20 -11.19
N ALA A 13 -18.40 7.87 -11.32
CA ALA A 13 -17.42 7.06 -10.58
C ALA A 13 -15.96 7.41 -10.95
N MET A 14 -15.66 7.62 -12.24
CA MET A 14 -14.33 8.06 -12.68
C MET A 14 -13.97 9.45 -12.15
N ARG A 15 -14.93 10.38 -12.15
CA ARG A 15 -14.75 11.72 -11.58
C ARG A 15 -14.54 11.66 -10.07
N ALA A 16 -15.30 10.83 -9.35
CA ALA A 16 -15.13 10.63 -7.91
C ALA A 16 -13.75 10.03 -7.56
N LEU A 17 -13.20 9.16 -8.41
CA LEU A 17 -11.83 8.66 -8.27
C LEU A 17 -10.79 9.77 -8.45
N ARG A 18 -11.01 10.70 -9.40
CA ARG A 18 -10.10 11.82 -9.68
C ARG A 18 -10.21 12.98 -8.70
N CYS A 19 -11.41 13.23 -8.18
CA CYS A 19 -11.72 14.37 -7.31
C CYS A 19 -11.86 13.98 -5.83
N SER A 20 -11.56 12.73 -5.44
CA SER A 20 -11.59 12.34 -4.04
C SER A 20 -10.57 13.15 -3.26
N VAL A 21 -11.03 14.14 -2.51
CA VAL A 21 -10.24 14.73 -1.43
C VAL A 21 -9.83 13.58 -0.51
N PRO A 22 -8.53 13.35 -0.29
CA PRO A 22 -8.10 12.22 0.53
C PRO A 22 -8.60 12.46 1.96
N ASN A 23 -9.51 11.62 2.44
CA ASN A 23 -9.71 11.50 3.89
C ASN A 23 -8.37 11.02 4.47
N GLY A 24 -7.80 11.73 5.46
CA GLY A 24 -6.47 11.43 5.99
C GLY A 24 -6.26 9.96 6.37
N ARG A 25 -7.31 9.28 6.87
CA ARG A 25 -7.28 7.84 7.17
C ARG A 25 -7.15 6.96 5.91
N ARG A 26 -7.78 7.34 4.81
CA ARG A 26 -7.65 6.65 3.51
C ARG A 26 -6.25 6.87 2.93
N HIS A 27 -5.72 8.09 3.04
CA HIS A 27 -4.36 8.41 2.60
C HIS A 27 -3.30 7.59 3.35
N ILE A 28 -3.37 7.54 4.69
CA ILE A 28 -2.45 6.73 5.52
C ILE A 28 -2.54 5.25 5.15
N ARG A 29 -3.74 4.72 4.91
CA ARG A 29 -3.92 3.32 4.47
C ARG A 29 -3.27 3.07 3.11
N LEU A 30 -3.44 3.98 2.14
CA LEU A 30 -2.81 3.86 0.83
C LEU A 30 -1.29 3.93 0.91
N VAL A 31 -0.74 4.84 1.72
CA VAL A 31 0.71 4.91 1.97
C VAL A 31 1.24 3.60 2.57
N ARG A 32 0.53 3.02 3.54
CA ARG A 32 0.93 1.71 4.10
C ARG A 32 0.89 0.58 3.07
N LYS A 33 -0.15 0.55 2.23
CA LYS A 33 -0.24 -0.43 1.13
C LYS A 33 0.92 -0.25 0.14
N LEU A 34 1.25 0.99 -0.23
CA LEU A 34 2.37 1.29 -1.10
C LEU A 34 3.70 0.83 -0.50
N LEU A 35 3.97 1.16 0.76
CA LEU A 35 5.21 0.75 1.45
C LEU A 35 5.34 -0.78 1.53
N ALA A 36 4.24 -1.49 1.76
CA ALA A 36 4.23 -2.96 1.78
C ALA A 36 4.57 -3.56 0.41
N LEU A 37 4.01 -3.02 -0.68
CA LEU A 37 4.36 -3.46 -2.03
C LEU A 37 5.83 -3.15 -2.37
N GLN A 38 6.30 -1.94 -2.05
CA GLN A 38 7.71 -1.56 -2.25
C GLN A 38 8.67 -2.44 -1.42
N ALA A 39 8.27 -2.88 -0.22
CA ALA A 39 9.07 -3.79 0.58
C ALA A 39 9.23 -5.14 -0.11
N VAL A 40 8.17 -5.68 -0.71
CA VAL A 40 8.22 -6.94 -1.47
C VAL A 40 9.06 -6.77 -2.74
N ASP A 41 8.91 -5.67 -3.47
CA ASP A 41 9.73 -5.40 -4.65
C ASP A 41 11.23 -5.34 -4.30
N ALA A 42 11.58 -4.62 -3.23
CA ALA A 42 12.95 -4.56 -2.73
C ALA A 42 13.46 -5.94 -2.28
N ARG A 43 12.61 -6.73 -1.61
CA ARG A 43 12.97 -8.09 -1.18
C ARG A 43 13.23 -9.01 -2.38
N ASN A 44 12.40 -8.93 -3.42
CA ASN A 44 12.57 -9.67 -4.67
C ASN A 44 13.83 -9.23 -5.43
N ALA A 45 14.23 -7.96 -5.29
CA ALA A 45 15.51 -7.46 -5.78
C ALA A 45 16.73 -7.88 -4.92
N GLY A 46 16.52 -8.69 -3.88
CA GLY A 46 17.60 -9.24 -3.04
C GLY A 46 17.92 -8.40 -1.80
N ALA A 47 17.19 -7.33 -1.51
CA ALA A 47 17.45 -6.49 -0.35
C ALA A 47 17.25 -7.26 0.97
N SER A 48 18.13 -6.98 1.92
CA SER A 48 18.00 -7.41 3.31
C SER A 48 16.92 -6.62 4.05
N LEU A 49 16.46 -7.14 5.19
CA LEU A 49 15.48 -6.42 6.04
C LEU A 49 15.99 -5.05 6.49
N ARG A 50 17.31 -4.92 6.70
CA ARG A 50 17.94 -3.66 7.11
C ARG A 50 17.91 -2.65 5.97
N GLU A 51 18.32 -3.04 4.77
CA GLU A 51 18.29 -2.17 3.58
C GLU A 51 16.86 -1.72 3.26
N ILE A 52 15.88 -2.62 3.38
CA ILE A 52 14.46 -2.26 3.23
C ILE A 52 14.05 -1.23 4.29
N ALA A 53 14.47 -1.39 5.55
CA ALA A 53 14.17 -0.42 6.60
C ALA A 53 14.81 0.94 6.34
N GLU A 54 16.07 0.96 5.88
CA GLU A 54 16.79 2.19 5.57
C GLU A 54 16.15 2.93 4.39
N ASN A 55 15.73 2.20 3.35
CA ASN A 55 15.09 2.76 2.16
C ASN A 55 13.67 3.27 2.42
N LEU A 56 12.86 2.52 3.20
CA LEU A 56 11.43 2.83 3.36
C LEU A 56 11.11 3.63 4.63
N LEU A 57 11.87 3.43 5.70
CA LEU A 57 11.63 4.07 7.00
C LEU A 57 12.69 5.14 7.31
N GLY A 58 13.65 5.34 6.41
CA GLY A 58 14.79 6.23 6.58
C GLY A 58 15.93 5.62 7.41
N ARG A 59 16.98 6.41 7.67
CA ARG A 59 18.06 5.99 8.58
C ARG A 59 17.54 5.88 10.01
N GLY A 60 18.06 4.92 10.76
CA GLY A 60 17.70 4.72 12.16
C GLY A 60 18.46 3.55 12.77
N GLU A 61 18.30 3.37 14.07
CA GLU A 61 18.84 2.21 14.78
C GLU A 61 18.27 0.91 14.20
N TRP A 62 19.14 -0.08 14.02
CA TRP A 62 18.78 -1.41 13.54
C TRP A 62 19.24 -2.47 14.54
N PRO A 63 18.38 -3.41 14.99
CA PRO A 63 16.97 -3.60 14.60
C PRO A 63 15.98 -2.60 15.27
N GLY A 64 16.51 -1.61 15.98
CA GLY A 64 15.78 -0.68 16.84
C GLY A 64 15.54 -1.27 18.23
N ASP A 65 15.28 -0.42 19.22
CA ASP A 65 14.91 -0.85 20.56
C ASP A 65 13.76 -1.88 20.54
N GLY A 66 13.92 -2.98 21.28
CA GLY A 66 12.99 -4.12 21.25
C GLY A 66 12.74 -4.72 19.85
N GLU A 67 13.66 -4.58 18.90
CA GLU A 67 13.53 -5.00 17.49
C GLU A 67 12.30 -4.41 16.75
N HIS A 68 11.77 -3.27 17.20
CA HIS A 68 10.53 -2.72 16.65
C HIS A 68 10.63 -2.42 15.14
N ARG A 69 11.80 -1.97 14.67
CA ARG A 69 12.03 -1.57 13.28
C ARG A 69 12.07 -2.80 12.37
N LYS A 70 12.80 -3.83 12.80
CA LYS A 70 12.80 -5.16 12.14
C LYS A 70 11.40 -5.76 12.08
N SER A 71 10.65 -5.70 13.18
CA SER A 71 9.27 -6.19 13.23
C SER A 71 8.33 -5.42 12.29
N ASN A 72 8.53 -4.11 12.13
CA ASN A 72 7.77 -3.30 11.18
C ASN A 72 8.00 -3.76 9.73
N VAL A 73 9.26 -3.97 9.34
CA VAL A 73 9.58 -4.47 7.99
C VAL A 73 8.98 -5.84 7.72
N ARG A 74 9.01 -6.77 8.69
CA ARG A 74 8.38 -8.10 8.52
C ARG A 74 6.88 -7.97 8.26
N ARG A 75 6.17 -7.14 9.03
CA ARG A 75 4.74 -6.89 8.81
C ARG A 75 4.44 -6.26 7.46
N LEU A 76 5.31 -5.36 6.96
CA LEU A 76 5.18 -4.80 5.61
C LEU A 76 5.31 -5.89 4.54
N LEU A 77 6.28 -6.81 4.70
CA LEU A 77 6.45 -7.94 3.78
C LEU A 77 5.23 -8.86 3.80
N ASP A 78 4.80 -9.30 4.98
CA ASP A 78 3.63 -10.17 5.14
C ASP A 78 2.38 -9.54 4.47
N SER A 79 2.14 -8.26 4.75
CA SER A 79 1.02 -7.51 4.16
C SER A 79 1.15 -7.37 2.64
N GLY A 80 2.37 -7.17 2.14
CA GLY A 80 2.68 -7.04 0.72
C GLY A 80 2.40 -8.34 -0.03
N GLU A 81 2.88 -9.46 0.50
CA GLU A 81 2.65 -10.78 -0.07
C GLU A 81 1.16 -11.15 -0.06
N ASP A 82 0.45 -10.88 1.03
CA ASP A 82 -1.00 -11.09 1.10
C ASP A 82 -1.75 -10.29 0.03
N MET A 83 -1.35 -9.03 -0.21
CA MET A 83 -1.92 -8.21 -1.28
C MET A 83 -1.63 -8.75 -2.67
N LEU A 84 -0.42 -9.24 -2.92
CA LEU A 84 -0.08 -9.87 -4.21
C LEU A 84 -0.89 -11.14 -4.45
N ARG A 85 -1.03 -11.99 -3.42
CA ARG A 85 -1.86 -13.22 -3.50
C ARG A 85 -3.34 -12.92 -3.72
N ALA A 86 -3.87 -11.85 -3.10
CA ALA A 86 -5.26 -11.44 -3.25
C ALA A 86 -5.56 -10.70 -4.58
N GLY A 87 -4.52 -10.26 -5.29
CA GLY A 87 -4.61 -9.56 -6.55
C GLY A 87 -5.11 -8.10 -6.46
N PRO A 88 -5.18 -7.38 -7.60
CA PRO A 88 -5.39 -5.93 -7.63
C PRO A 88 -6.71 -5.47 -6.99
N ARG A 89 -7.72 -6.34 -6.96
CA ARG A 89 -9.03 -6.02 -6.36
C ARG A 89 -8.93 -5.72 -4.86
N ALA A 90 -8.04 -6.39 -4.13
CA ALA A 90 -7.85 -6.16 -2.69
C ALA A 90 -7.16 -4.81 -2.39
N ILE A 91 -6.39 -4.29 -3.35
CA ILE A 91 -5.73 -2.99 -3.24
C ILE A 91 -6.76 -1.87 -3.41
N LEU A 92 -7.63 -2.02 -4.42
CA LEU A 92 -8.64 -1.03 -4.82
C LEU A 92 -9.91 -1.04 -3.96
N ALA A 93 -10.26 -2.18 -3.37
CA ALA A 93 -11.33 -2.27 -2.38
C ALA A 93 -10.88 -1.53 -1.11
N GLY A 94 -11.33 -0.28 -0.95
CA GLY A 94 -10.93 0.60 0.15
C GLY A 94 -11.47 0.21 1.54
N LYS A 95 -11.74 -1.08 1.80
CA LYS A 95 -12.12 -1.57 3.13
C LYS A 95 -10.91 -1.57 4.06
#